data_AF-A0A9E3R9Y3-F1
#
_entry.id   AF-A0A9E3R9Y3-F1
#
_cell.length_a   1.000
_cell.length_b   1.000
_cell.length_c   1.000
_cell.angle_alpha   90.00
_cell.angle_beta   90.00
_cell.angle_gamma   90.00
#
_symmetry.space_group_name_H-M   'P 1'
#
loop_
_entity.id
_entity.type
_entity.pdbx_description
1 polymer ?
#
loop_
_entity_poly.entity_id
_entity_poly.type
_entity_poly.pdbx_seq_one_letter_code
_entity_poly.pdbx_strand_id
1 'polypeptide(L)'
;MSAIDPVAHLRELAETATRAAEALADGIRRATAMTQETLAAGGTLFFAGNGGSAADAQHIATEYTIRYLRERRALRAIALTTDTSA
;
A
#
# COMPACT_ATOMS: atom_id res chain seq x y z
N MET A 1 8.09 -17.25 -26.90
CA MET A 1 8.00 -16.25 -25.82
C MET A 1 9.25 -15.39 -25.94
N SER A 2 9.14 -14.19 -26.52
CA SER A 2 10.32 -13.29 -26.64
C SER A 2 10.81 -12.98 -25.23
N ALA A 3 12.10 -13.11 -24.97
CA ALA A 3 12.68 -12.66 -23.71
C ALA A 3 12.40 -11.17 -23.57
N ILE A 4 11.80 -10.78 -22.44
CA ILE A 4 11.61 -9.37 -22.09
C ILE A 4 12.99 -8.78 -21.86
N ASP A 5 13.32 -7.67 -22.53
CA ASP A 5 14.52 -6.90 -22.21
C ASP A 5 14.34 -6.28 -20.82
N PRO A 6 15.14 -6.70 -19.80
CA PRO A 6 14.97 -6.22 -18.44
C PRO A 6 15.20 -4.72 -18.31
N VAL A 7 16.06 -4.12 -19.15
CA VAL A 7 16.32 -2.67 -19.10
C VAL A 7 15.13 -1.90 -19.66
N ALA A 8 14.53 -2.37 -20.75
CA ALA A 8 13.32 -1.79 -21.30
C ALA A 8 12.15 -1.87 -20.30
N HIS A 9 11.99 -3.01 -19.62
CA HIS A 9 10.93 -3.20 -18.64
C HIS A 9 11.07 -2.25 -17.43
N LEU A 10 12.29 -2.06 -16.91
CA LEU A 10 12.54 -1.12 -15.81
C LEU A 10 12.25 0.33 -16.21
N ARG A 11 12.51 0.72 -17.46
CA ARG A 11 12.16 2.06 -17.98
C ARG A 11 10.65 2.23 -18.05
N GLU A 12 9.93 1.25 -18.58
CA GLU A 12 8.46 1.27 -18.66
C GLU A 12 7.82 1.35 -17.26
N LEU A 13 8.37 0.65 -16.28
CA LEU A 13 7.92 0.73 -14.89
C LEU A 13 8.06 2.16 -14.33
N ALA A 14 9.21 2.81 -14.56
CA ALA A 14 9.45 4.18 -14.10
C ALA A 14 8.51 5.20 -14.76
N GLU A 15 8.26 5.06 -16.07
CA GLU A 15 7.28 5.88 -16.78
C GLU A 15 5.87 5.66 -16.24
N THR A 16 5.49 4.41 -15.98
CA THR A 16 4.19 4.06 -15.40
C THR A 16 4.02 4.66 -14.01
N ALA A 17 5.05 4.59 -13.17
CA ALA A 17 5.04 5.19 -11.83
C ALA A 17 4.85 6.72 -11.90
N THR A 18 5.52 7.39 -12.84
CA THR A 18 5.37 8.83 -13.04
C THR A 18 3.94 9.20 -13.45
N ARG A 19 3.39 8.51 -14.46
CA ARG A 19 2.00 8.74 -14.90
C ARG A 19 0.99 8.45 -13.79
N ALA A 20 1.21 7.39 -13.01
CA ALA A 20 0.33 7.03 -11.90
C ALA A 20 0.35 8.10 -10.80
N ALA A 21 1.52 8.64 -10.47
CA ALA A 21 1.64 9.71 -9.47
C ALA A 21 0.83 10.96 -9.86
N GLU A 22 0.86 11.35 -11.13
CA GLU A 22 0.08 12.48 -11.64
C GLU A 22 -1.42 12.15 -11.68
N ALA A 23 -1.80 11.02 -12.27
CA ALA A 23 -3.19 10.64 -12.45
C ALA A 23 -3.93 10.36 -11.13
N LEU A 24 -3.22 9.87 -10.12
CA LEU A 24 -3.80 9.46 -8.84
C LEU A 24 -3.56 10.48 -7.71
N ALA A 25 -2.90 11.62 -7.98
CA ALA A 25 -2.48 12.58 -6.97
C ALA A 25 -3.61 12.97 -5.99
N ASP A 26 -4.78 13.33 -6.51
CA ASP A 26 -5.91 13.73 -5.67
C ASP A 26 -6.53 12.56 -4.92
N GLY A 27 -6.55 11.37 -5.52
CA GLY A 27 -6.99 10.14 -4.87
C GLY A 27 -6.10 9.79 -3.68
N ILE A 28 -4.78 9.87 -3.86
CA ILE A 28 -3.79 9.64 -2.81
C ILE A 28 -3.96 10.67 -1.69
N ARG A 29 -4.06 11.97 -2.01
CA ARG A 29 -4.29 13.01 -1.00
C ARG A 29 -5.55 12.74 -0.19
N ARG A 30 -6.68 12.43 -0.83
CA ARG A 30 -7.93 12.09 -0.13
C ARG A 30 -7.79 10.85 0.75
N ALA A 31 -7.20 9.78 0.23
CA ALA A 31 -6.99 8.54 0.99
C ALA A 31 -6.13 8.78 2.24
N THR A 32 -5.04 9.55 2.10
CA THR A 32 -4.18 9.90 3.25
C THR A 32 -4.89 10.76 4.29
N ALA A 33 -5.68 11.75 3.86
CA ALA A 33 -6.48 12.57 4.78
C ALA A 33 -7.50 11.73 5.56
N MET A 34 -8.28 10.90 4.88
CA MET A 34 -9.25 9.99 5.51
C MET A 34 -8.58 9.03 6.50
N THR A 35 -7.39 8.53 6.16
CA THR A 35 -6.61 7.65 7.03
C THR A 35 -6.20 8.37 8.31
N GLN A 36 -5.68 9.59 8.19
CA GLN A 36 -5.27 10.41 9.33
C GLN A 36 -6.46 10.75 10.24
N GLU A 37 -7.58 11.18 9.65
CA GLU A 37 -8.81 11.51 10.37
C GLU A 37 -9.35 10.29 11.13
N THR A 38 -9.41 9.12 10.47
CA THR A 38 -9.88 7.88 11.08
C THR A 38 -9.03 7.50 12.29
N LEU A 39 -7.71 7.54 12.16
CA LEU A 39 -6.80 7.21 13.26
C LEU A 39 -6.86 8.23 14.40
N ALA A 40 -6.99 9.52 14.08
CA ALA A 40 -7.13 10.59 15.08
C ALA A 40 -8.45 10.45 15.87
N ALA A 41 -9.51 10.00 15.21
CA ALA A 41 -10.79 9.69 15.85
C ALA A 41 -10.79 8.35 16.62
N GLY A 42 -9.66 7.63 16.69
CA GLY A 42 -9.55 6.33 17.37
C GLY A 42 -10.14 5.15 16.58
N GLY A 43 -10.44 5.35 15.30
CA GLY A 43 -10.92 4.33 14.39
C GLY A 43 -9.86 3.29 14.02
N THR A 44 -10.27 2.27 13.28
CA THR A 44 -9.41 1.17 12.82
C THR A 44 -9.38 1.15 11.29
N LEU A 45 -8.19 1.03 10.72
CA LEU A 45 -7.99 0.83 9.29
C LEU A 45 -8.12 -0.65 8.95
N PHE A 46 -8.84 -0.98 7.89
CA PHE A 46 -9.00 -2.34 7.39
C PHE A 46 -8.46 -2.41 5.96
N PHE A 47 -7.54 -3.34 5.71
CA PHE A 47 -6.95 -3.58 4.40
C PHE A 47 -7.39 -4.94 3.87
N ALA A 48 -7.74 -5.04 2.59
CA ALA A 48 -8.15 -6.28 1.95
C ALA A 48 -7.65 -6.32 0.51
N GLY A 49 -7.42 -7.52 -0.01
CA GLY A 49 -6.95 -7.75 -1.37
C GLY A 49 -7.03 -9.23 -1.74
N ASN A 50 -6.89 -9.52 -3.04
CA ASN A 50 -6.87 -10.88 -3.60
C ASN A 50 -5.53 -11.15 -4.30
N GLY A 51 -5.01 -12.38 -4.20
CA GLY A 51 -3.72 -12.75 -4.82
C GLY A 51 -2.58 -11.88 -4.31
N GLY A 52 -1.77 -11.31 -5.22
CA GLY A 52 -0.65 -10.43 -4.84
C GLY A 52 -1.05 -9.24 -3.96
N SER A 53 -2.22 -8.65 -4.21
CA SER A 53 -2.72 -7.52 -3.39
C SER A 53 -3.11 -7.93 -1.96
N ALA A 54 -3.26 -9.22 -1.68
CA ALA A 54 -3.45 -9.70 -0.32
C ALA A 54 -2.15 -9.61 0.49
N ALA A 55 -1.00 -9.87 -0.14
CA ALA A 55 0.31 -9.67 0.48
C ALA A 55 0.55 -8.18 0.76
N ASP A 56 0.16 -7.28 -0.17
CA ASP A 56 0.24 -5.83 0.05
C ASP A 56 -0.64 -5.38 1.23
N ALA A 57 -1.86 -5.93 1.36
CA ALA A 57 -2.74 -5.62 2.49
C ALA A 57 -2.13 -6.01 3.84
N GLN A 58 -1.49 -7.17 3.92
CA GLN A 58 -0.76 -7.62 5.12
C GLN A 58 0.47 -6.75 5.40
N HIS A 59 1.23 -6.41 4.35
CA HIS A 59 2.42 -5.58 4.47
C HIS A 59 2.04 -4.21 5.03
N ILE A 60 1.07 -3.53 4.42
CA ILE A 60 0.64 -2.20 4.85
C ILE A 60 0.09 -2.27 6.29
N ALA A 61 -0.77 -3.23 6.63
CA ALA A 61 -1.27 -3.36 8.00
C ALA A 61 -0.13 -3.55 9.03
N THR A 62 0.92 -4.29 8.67
CA THR A 62 2.12 -4.47 9.48
C THR A 62 2.87 -3.16 9.69
N GLU A 63 3.04 -2.34 8.65
CA GLU A 63 3.70 -1.03 8.76
C GLU A 63 2.96 -0.08 9.72
N TYR A 64 1.62 -0.14 9.75
CA TYR A 64 0.80 0.63 10.68
C TYR A 64 0.91 0.11 12.12
N THR A 65 0.88 -1.20 12.33
CA THR A 65 0.85 -1.82 13.67
C THR A 65 2.21 -1.92 14.34
N ILE A 66 3.27 -2.27 13.60
CA ILE A 66 4.62 -2.45 14.16
C ILE A 66 5.35 -1.12 14.20
N ARG A 67 5.86 -0.67 13.05
CA ARG A 67 6.69 0.52 12.82
C ARG A 67 7.15 0.51 11.36
N TYR A 68 7.27 1.69 10.73
CA TYR A 68 7.84 1.84 9.37
C TYR A 68 9.11 2.72 9.41
N LEU A 69 8.96 4.06 9.50
CA LEU A 69 10.08 5.01 9.43
C LEU A 69 10.37 5.82 10.70
N ARG A 70 9.40 5.99 11.60
CA ARG A 70 9.55 6.79 12.82
C ARG A 70 9.18 5.97 14.05
N GLU A 71 9.90 6.20 15.14
CA GLU A 71 9.50 5.76 16.48
C GLU A 71 8.15 6.39 16.83
N ARG A 72 7.09 5.57 16.84
CA ARG A 72 5.73 5.98 17.19
C ARG A 72 4.98 4.82 17.84
N ARG A 73 3.87 5.15 18.51
CA ARG A 73 2.92 4.15 18.98
C ARG A 73 2.32 3.36 17.79
N ALA A 74 2.02 2.10 18.03
CA ALA A 74 1.23 1.27 17.13
C ALA A 74 -0.08 1.97 16.73
N LEU A 75 -0.42 1.91 15.45
CA LEU A 75 -1.68 2.42 14.91
C LEU A 75 -2.65 1.26 14.68
N ARG A 76 -3.94 1.53 14.76
CA ARG A 76 -5.01 0.53 14.65
C ARG A 76 -5.20 0.18 13.17
N ALA A 77 -4.62 -0.95 12.75
CA ALA A 77 -4.75 -1.47 11.39
C ALA A 77 -4.87 -2.99 11.40
N ILE A 78 -5.71 -3.54 10.52
CA ILE A 78 -5.95 -4.98 10.37
C ILE A 78 -5.99 -5.32 8.89
N ALA A 79 -5.28 -6.36 8.47
CA ALA A 79 -5.48 -7.00 7.18
C ALA A 79 -6.59 -8.06 7.30
N LEU A 80 -7.58 -7.99 6.42
CA LEU A 80 -8.72 -8.93 6.33
C LEU A 80 -8.42 -10.12 5.41
N THR A 81 -7.14 -10.31 5.09
CA THR A 81 -6.65 -11.45 4.34
C THR A 81 -6.28 -12.55 5.32
N THR A 82 -6.78 -13.76 5.13
CA THR A 82 -6.19 -14.96 5.75
C THR A 82 -4.80 -15.18 5.18
N ASP A 83 -3.87 -15.66 6.03
CA ASP A 83 -2.49 -15.99 5.71
C ASP A 83 -2.37 -16.50 4.26
N THR A 84 -1.75 -15.71 3.40
CA THR A 84 -1.63 -16.01 1.96
C THR A 84 -0.45 -16.91 1.67
N SER A 85 0.14 -17.55 2.69
CA SER A 85 1.10 -18.62 2.50
C SER A 85 0.43 -19.83 1.85
N ALA A 86 0.64 -19.93 0.54
CA ALA A 86 0.73 -21.18 -0.20
C ALA A 86 2.16 -21.30 -0.75
#